data_AF-A0A857DGP8-F1
#
_entry.id   AF-A0A857DGP8-F1
#
_cell.length_a   1.000
_cell.length_b   1.000
_cell.length_c   1.000
_cell.angle_alpha   90.00
_cell.angle_beta   90.00
_cell.angle_gamma   90.00
#
_symmetry.space_group_name_H-M   'P 1'
#
loop_
_entity.id
_entity.type
_entity.pdbx_description
1 polymer ?
#
loop_
_entity_poly.entity_id
_entity_poly.type
_entity_poly.pdbx_seq_one_letter_code
_entity_poly.pdbx_strand_id
1 'polypeptide(L)'
;MAVKIGHLAVDKKYKEIYTNIGSLMVELARGICIEIRTHGVACRFITVDADVENDQDVCDFYIKNGFKFNESYQNHKRKNPSLRLDIDGDIEEVKFQQSG
;
A
#
# COMPACT_ATOMS: atom_id res chain seq x y z
N MET A 1 -6.24 4.59 15.09
CA MET A 1 -5.60 3.26 15.08
C MET A 1 -5.41 2.83 13.63
N ALA A 2 -4.35 2.07 13.36
CA ALA A 2 -3.94 1.67 12.02
C ALA A 2 -3.55 0.19 12.01
N VAL A 3 -3.71 -0.45 10.85
CA VAL A 3 -3.20 -1.79 10.55
C VAL A 3 -1.89 -1.62 9.78
N LYS A 4 -0.88 -2.44 10.08
CA LYS A 4 0.40 -2.39 9.38
C LYS A 4 0.56 -3.61 8.50
N ILE A 5 0.88 -3.40 7.21
CA ILE A 5 1.39 -4.50 6.38
C ILE A 5 2.87 -4.65 6.74
N GLY A 6 3.20 -5.77 7.38
CA GLY A 6 4.57 -6.04 7.83
C GLY A 6 5.52 -6.29 6.67
N HIS A 7 5.14 -7.19 5.77
CA HIS A 7 5.86 -7.49 4.53
C HIS A 7 4.85 -7.83 3.44
N LEU A 8 5.06 -7.29 2.24
CA LEU A 8 4.35 -7.66 1.03
C LEU A 8 5.39 -8.00 -0.03
N ALA A 9 5.44 -9.26 -0.45
CA ALA A 9 6.33 -9.71 -1.50
C ALA A 9 5.55 -10.62 -2.44
N VAL A 10 5.87 -10.53 -3.73
CA VAL A 10 5.32 -11.38 -4.78
C VAL A 10 6.49 -12.10 -5.41
N ASP A 11 6.42 -13.43 -5.48
CA ASP A 11 7.41 -14.21 -6.20
C ASP A 11 7.46 -13.81 -7.68
N LYS A 12 8.66 -13.72 -8.25
CA LYS A 12 8.90 -13.26 -9.62
C LYS A 12 8.05 -14.00 -10.65
N LYS A 13 7.91 -15.33 -10.49
CA LYS A 13 7.11 -16.17 -11.36
C LYS A 13 5.67 -15.66 -11.45
N TYR A 14 5.08 -15.29 -10.32
CA TYR A 14 3.70 -14.81 -10.28
C TYR A 14 3.57 -13.35 -10.72
N LYS A 15 4.61 -12.54 -10.54
CA LYS A 15 4.66 -11.16 -11.05
C LYS A 15 4.62 -11.12 -12.59
N GLU A 16 5.22 -12.11 -13.24
CA GLU A 16 5.22 -12.25 -14.71
C GLU A 16 3.90 -12.79 -15.26
N ILE A 17 3.23 -13.67 -14.52
CA ILE A 17 1.97 -14.29 -14.94
C ILE A 17 0.76 -13.38 -14.65
N TYR A 18 0.76 -12.72 -13.50
CA TYR A 18 -0.38 -11.95 -13.01
C TYR A 18 -0.05 -10.47 -12.88
N THR A 19 -0.56 -9.68 -13.82
CA THR A 19 -0.51 -8.22 -13.75
C THR A 19 -1.21 -7.74 -12.46
N ASN A 20 -0.56 -6.81 -11.74
CA ASN A 20 -1.10 -6.15 -10.55
C ASN A 20 -1.44 -7.04 -9.34
N ILE A 21 -0.90 -8.26 -9.24
CA ILE A 21 -1.16 -9.13 -8.07
C ILE A 21 -0.77 -8.47 -6.74
N GLY A 22 0.31 -7.67 -6.70
CA GLY A 22 0.68 -6.90 -5.51
C GLY A 22 -0.39 -5.87 -5.12
N SER A 23 -0.96 -5.16 -6.09
CA SER A 23 -2.06 -4.21 -5.88
C SER A 23 -3.33 -4.91 -5.40
N LEU A 24 -3.64 -6.09 -5.95
CA LEU A 24 -4.76 -6.90 -5.47
C LEU A 24 -4.61 -7.25 -3.98
N MET A 25 -3.39 -7.60 -3.53
CA MET A 25 -3.14 -7.90 -2.12
C MET A 25 -3.35 -6.67 -1.21
N VAL A 26 -3.04 -5.46 -1.70
CA VAL A 26 -3.34 -4.22 -0.97
C VAL A 26 -4.86 -4.03 -0.82
N GLU A 27 -5.63 -4.24 -1.89
CA GLU A 27 -7.09 -4.15 -1.84
C GLU A 27 -7.71 -5.21 -0.92
N LEU A 28 -7.17 -6.44 -0.92
CA LEU A 28 -7.59 -7.47 0.02
C LEU A 28 -7.32 -7.05 1.47
N ALA A 29 -6.14 -6.48 1.76
CA ALA A 29 -5.83 -5.94 3.08
C ALA A 29 -6.80 -4.82 3.49
N ARG A 30 -7.19 -3.96 2.54
CA ARG A 30 -8.22 -2.92 2.74
C ARG A 30 -9.58 -3.52 3.06
N GLY A 31 -10.00 -4.54 2.32
CA GLY A 31 -11.23 -5.30 2.57
C GLY A 31 -11.27 -5.91 3.98
N ILE A 32 -10.17 -6.56 4.40
CA ILE A 32 -10.02 -7.09 5.76
C ILE A 32 -10.17 -5.97 6.79
N CYS A 33 -9.55 -4.81 6.56
CA CYS A 33 -9.69 -3.67 7.47
C CYS A 33 -11.13 -3.13 7.56
N ILE A 34 -11.90 -3.19 6.46
CA ILE A 34 -13.32 -2.86 6.47
C ILE A 34 -14.11 -3.90 7.29
N GLU A 35 -13.81 -5.18 7.11
CA GLU A 35 -14.47 -6.27 7.84
C GLU A 35 -14.19 -6.22 9.34
N ILE A 36 -12.94 -6.02 9.79
CA ILE A 36 -12.66 -5.95 11.23
C ILE A 36 -13.33 -4.74 11.89
N ARG A 37 -13.59 -3.65 11.14
CA ARG A 37 -14.38 -2.51 11.65
C ARG A 37 -15.80 -2.91 12.01
N THR A 38 -16.41 -3.83 11.26
CA THR A 38 -17.76 -4.33 11.58
C THR A 38 -17.78 -5.17 12.87
N HIS A 39 -16.62 -5.69 13.29
CA HIS A 39 -16.41 -6.43 14.53
C HIS A 39 -15.95 -5.53 15.70
N GLY A 40 -16.03 -4.19 15.55
CA GLY A 40 -15.73 -3.23 16.62
C GLY A 40 -14.27 -2.78 16.69
N VAL A 41 -13.41 -3.18 15.73
CA VAL A 41 -12.02 -2.71 15.66
C VAL A 41 -11.96 -1.42 14.86
N ALA A 42 -11.90 -0.27 15.54
CA ALA A 42 -11.80 1.02 14.86
C ALA A 42 -10.43 1.20 14.19
N CYS A 43 -10.31 1.01 12.88
CA CYS A 43 -9.10 1.32 12.10
C CYS A 43 -9.38 2.30 10.96
N ARG A 44 -8.49 3.29 10.76
CA ARG A 44 -8.63 4.29 9.69
C ARG A 44 -7.58 4.16 8.60
N PHE A 45 -6.41 3.67 8.96
CA PHE A 45 -5.27 3.64 8.05
C PHE A 45 -4.68 2.25 7.93
N ILE A 46 -4.20 1.93 6.72
CA ILE A 46 -3.18 0.91 6.52
C ILE A 46 -1.82 1.62 6.43
N THR A 47 -0.80 1.10 7.10
CA THR A 47 0.54 1.68 7.09
C THR A 47 1.60 0.68 6.62
N VAL A 48 2.67 1.22 6.04
CA VAL A 48 3.86 0.46 5.63
C VAL A 48 5.11 1.25 5.97
N ASP A 49 6.20 0.54 6.23
CA ASP A 49 7.55 1.09 6.13
C ASP A 49 8.17 0.48 4.88
N ALA A 50 8.40 1.32 3.87
CA ALA A 50 8.77 0.87 2.54
C ALA A 50 10.28 0.56 2.47
N ASP A 51 10.61 -0.67 2.07
CA ASP A 51 11.97 -1.19 2.09
C ASP A 51 12.78 -0.77 0.86
N VAL A 52 13.16 0.50 0.84
CA VAL A 52 13.88 1.14 -0.27
C VAL A 52 15.31 0.63 -0.46
N GLU A 53 15.83 -0.14 0.49
CA GLU A 53 17.15 -0.77 0.34
C GLU A 53 17.13 -1.93 -0.64
N ASN A 54 16.05 -2.72 -0.60
CA ASN A 54 15.88 -3.89 -1.44
C ASN A 54 15.18 -3.57 -2.77
N ASP A 55 14.34 -2.52 -2.78
CA ASP A 55 13.63 -2.07 -3.98
C ASP A 55 13.49 -0.54 -3.94
N GLN A 56 14.28 0.17 -4.76
CA GLN A 56 14.28 1.63 -4.78
C GLN A 56 12.96 2.25 -5.27
N ASP A 57 12.16 1.49 -6.02
CA ASP A 57 10.90 1.94 -6.63
C ASP A 57 9.67 1.53 -5.78
N VAL A 58 9.88 0.88 -4.63
CA VAL A 58 8.79 0.36 -3.79
C VAL A 58 7.84 1.45 -3.28
N CYS A 59 8.34 2.68 -3.09
CA CYS A 59 7.52 3.83 -2.72
C CYS A 59 6.51 4.15 -3.83
N ASP A 60 6.93 4.10 -5.10
CA ASP A 60 6.06 4.37 -6.25
C ASP A 60 4.97 3.32 -6.37
N PHE A 61 5.28 2.06 -6.06
CA PHE A 61 4.26 1.01 -5.96
C PHE A 61 3.18 1.40 -4.95
N TYR A 62 3.55 1.77 -3.72
CA TYR A 62 2.56 2.15 -2.71
C TYR A 62 1.79 3.43 -3.08
N ILE A 63 2.47 4.44 -3.63
CA ILE A 63 1.84 5.69 -4.06
C ILE A 63 0.79 5.42 -5.16
N LYS A 64 1.10 4.57 -6.14
CA LYS A 64 0.15 4.14 -7.18
C LYS A 64 -1.07 3.40 -6.62
N ASN A 65 -0.94 2.81 -5.43
CA ASN A 65 -2.04 2.17 -4.69
C ASN A 65 -2.72 3.14 -3.70
N GLY A 66 -2.55 4.46 -3.87
CA GLY A 66 -3.25 5.47 -3.06
C GLY A 66 -2.60 5.80 -1.71
N PHE A 67 -1.41 5.24 -1.42
CA PHE A 67 -0.67 5.61 -0.20
C PHE A 67 -0.10 7.03 -0.30
N LYS A 68 0.02 7.67 0.86
CA LYS A 68 0.67 8.98 1.03
C LYS A 68 1.74 8.88 2.10
N PHE A 69 2.82 9.65 1.96
CA PHE A 69 3.85 9.74 3.00
C PHE A 69 3.27 10.24 4.32
N ASN A 70 3.77 9.70 5.43
CA ASN A 70 3.48 10.23 6.75
C ASN A 70 4.20 11.56 6.99
N GLU A 71 3.44 12.66 7.05
CA GLU A 71 3.91 14.06 7.12
C GLU A 71 4.90 14.29 8.26
N SER A 72 4.68 13.66 9.42
CA SER A 72 5.56 13.78 10.60
C SER A 72 6.96 13.17 10.40
N TYR A 73 7.17 12.36 9.36
CA TYR A 73 8.42 11.64 9.12
C TYR A 73 9.28 12.24 8.00
N GLN A 74 8.81 13.28 7.30
CA GLN A 74 9.62 13.95 6.27
C GLN A 74 10.92 14.56 6.83
N ASN A 75 10.93 14.91 8.12
CA ASN A 75 12.09 15.51 8.80
C ASN A 75 13.03 14.49 9.47
N HIS A 76 12.69 13.20 9.49
CA HIS A 76 13.51 12.16 10.10
C HIS A 76 14.17 11.35 8.99
N LYS A 77 15.52 11.29 8.98
CA LYS A 77 16.34 10.44 8.09
C LYS A 77 16.12 8.95 8.40
N ARG A 78 14.89 8.44 8.27
CA ARG A 78 14.61 7.01 8.37
C ARG A 78 15.05 6.34 7.08
N LYS A 79 15.68 5.18 7.24
CA LYS A 79 16.13 4.34 6.15
C LYS A 79 14.95 3.92 5.24
N ASN A 80 13.84 3.56 5.88
CA ASN A 80 12.62 3.10 5.21
C ASN A 80 11.50 4.15 5.41
N PRO A 81 11.04 4.83 4.34
CA PRO A 81 9.96 5.80 4.42
C PRO A 81 8.66 5.19 4.92
N SER A 82 7.92 5.91 5.76
CA SER A 82 6.62 5.46 6.26
C SER A 82 5.49 6.05 5.41
N LEU A 83 4.57 5.20 4.94
CA LEU A 83 3.39 5.61 4.17
C LEU A 83 2.10 5.12 4.83
N ARG A 84 1.00 5.82 4.55
CA ARG A 84 -0.36 5.48 4.98
C ARG A 84 -1.34 5.48 3.81
N LEU A 85 -2.28 4.55 3.81
CA LEU A 85 -3.48 4.53 2.98
C LEU A 85 -4.69 4.80 3.89
N ASP A 86 -5.51 5.80 3.56
CA ASP A 86 -6.80 6.00 4.22
C ASP A 86 -7.78 4.95 3.68
N ILE A 87 -8.33 4.11 4.57
CA ILE A 87 -9.22 3.03 4.16
C ILE A 87 -10.49 3.58 3.50
N ASP A 88 -10.90 4.79 3.86
CA ASP A 88 -12.09 5.45 3.28
C ASP A 88 -11.71 6.42 2.15
N GLY A 89 -10.42 6.50 1.79
CA GLY A 89 -9.94 7.34 0.70
C GLY A 89 -10.45 6.87 -0.67
N ASP A 90 -10.64 7.82 -1.58
CA ASP A 90 -10.99 7.55 -2.96
C ASP A 90 -9.86 6.74 -3.63
N ILE A 91 -10.25 5.72 -4.38
CA ILE A 91 -9.35 5.08 -5.34
C ILE A 91 -9.24 6.09 -6.49
N GLU A 92 -8.11 6.79 -6.62
CA GLU A 92 -7.88 7.54 -7.86
C GLU A 92 -7.97 6.55 -9.02
N GLU A 93 -8.93 6.77 -9.92
CA GLU A 93 -9.13 5.90 -11.09
C GLU A 93 -7.79 5.69 -11.81
N VAL A 94 -7.31 4.45 -11.81
CA VAL A 94 -6.14 4.06 -12.59
C VAL A 94 -6.48 4.27 -14.06
N LYS A 95 -6.00 5.36 -14.65
CA LYS A 95 -6.11 5.59 -16.10
C LYS A 95 -5.22 4.60 -16.81
N PHE A 96 -5.81 3.51 -17.28
CA PHE A 96 -5.16 2.61 -18.23
C PHE A 96 -5.01 3.36 -19.56
N GLN A 97 -3.79 3.83 -19.86
CA GLN A 97 -3.45 4.25 -21.22
C GLN A 97 -3.49 3.00 -22.10
N GLN A 98 -4.51 2.91 -22.95
CA GLN A 98 -4.55 1.94 -24.04
C GLN A 98 -3.47 2.36 -25.06
N SER A 99 -2.42 1.55 -25.18
CA SER A 99 -1.41 1.69 -26.23
C SER A 99 -2.04 1.19 -27.54
N GLY A 100 -2.32 2.14 -28.44
CA GLY A 100 -2.57 1.86 -29.86
C GLY A 100 -1.28 1.87 -30.67
#